data_AF-A0A800K311-F1
#
_entry.id   AF-A0A800K311-F1
#
_cell.length_a   1.000
_cell.length_b   1.000
_cell.length_c   1.000
_cell.angle_alpha   90.00
_cell.angle_beta   90.00
_cell.angle_gamma   90.00
#
_symmetry.space_group_name_H-M   'P 1'
#
loop_
_entity.id
_entity.type
_entity.pdbx_description
1 polymer ?
#
loop_
_entity_poly.entity_id
_entity_poly.type
_entity_poly.pdbx_seq_one_letter_code
_entity_poly.pdbx_strand_id
1 'polypeptide(L)'
;MKAFRNIYLILILIILGNDSFGQEKRFSKKLSIIENRIEAIAETSEEENLDYTTLLDNLGFYFDHPLNLNNASVTELKYLHILSDV
;
A
#
# COMPACT_ATOMS: atom_id res chain seq x y z
N MET A 1 -31.32 -7.77 -44.46
CA MET A 1 -31.87 -8.04 -43.11
C MET A 1 -30.94 -8.83 -42.17
N LYS A 2 -30.00 -9.66 -42.65
CA LYS A 2 -29.08 -10.42 -41.75
C LYS A 2 -28.03 -9.55 -41.04
N ALA A 3 -27.55 -8.48 -41.68
CA ALA A 3 -26.54 -7.57 -41.11
C ALA A 3 -27.03 -6.81 -39.86
N PHE A 4 -28.29 -6.35 -39.86
CA PHE A 4 -28.91 -5.68 -38.71
C PHE A 4 -29.06 -6.59 -37.48
N ARG A 5 -29.36 -7.88 -37.69
CA ARG A 5 -29.41 -8.88 -36.62
C ARG A 5 -28.03 -9.11 -35.99
N ASN A 6 -26.97 -9.10 -36.81
CA ASN A 6 -25.60 -9.33 -36.34
C ASN A 6 -25.05 -8.12 -35.58
N ILE A 7 -25.48 -6.90 -35.93
CA ILE A 7 -25.11 -5.67 -35.21
C ILE A 7 -25.64 -5.69 -33.77
N TYR A 8 -26.86 -6.20 -33.55
CA TYR A 8 -27.44 -6.33 -32.20
C TYR A 8 -26.65 -7.30 -31.31
N LEU A 9 -26.11 -8.37 -31.89
CA LEU A 9 -25.29 -9.35 -31.16
C LEU A 9 -23.95 -8.74 -30.72
N ILE A 10 -23.35 -7.89 -31.56
CA ILE A 10 -22.09 -7.20 -31.24
C ILE A 10 -22.29 -6.19 -30.10
N LEU A 11 -23.40 -5.44 -30.11
CA LEU A 11 -23.73 -4.50 -29.04
C LEU A 11 -23.94 -5.17 -27.68
N ILE A 12 -24.59 -6.34 -27.66
CA ILE A 12 -24.77 -7.14 -26.43
C ILE A 12 -23.42 -7.65 -25.91
N LEU A 13 -22.50 -8.05 -26.78
CA LEU A 13 -21.18 -8.54 -26.38
C LEU A 13 -20.33 -7.46 -25.71
N ILE A 14 -20.46 -6.20 -26.15
CA ILE A 14 -19.71 -5.06 -25.58
C ILE A 14 -20.21 -4.72 -24.16
N ILE A 15 -21.50 -4.92 -23.87
CA ILE A 15 -22.07 -4.63 -22.55
C ILE A 15 -21.67 -5.71 -21.52
N LEU A 16 -21.53 -6.96 -21.95
CA LEU A 16 -21.17 -8.10 -21.10
C LEU A 16 -19.69 -8.13 -20.67
N GLY A 17 -18.82 -7.30 -21.27
CA GLY A 17 -17.38 -7.31 -21.01
C GLY A 17 -16.90 -6.36 -19.89
N ASN A 18 -17.80 -5.78 -19.10
CA ASN A 18 -17.44 -4.76 -18.11
C ASN A 18 -17.27 -5.36 -16.70
N ASP A 19 -16.24 -6.19 -16.51
CA ASP A 19 -15.79 -6.56 -15.16
C ASP A 19 -14.95 -5.41 -14.59
N SER A 20 -15.60 -4.52 -13.84
CA SER A 20 -14.93 -3.44 -13.11
C SER A 20 -14.34 -3.97 -11.81
N PHE A 21 -13.05 -4.30 -11.80
CA PHE A 21 -12.31 -4.60 -10.56
C PHE A 21 -12.17 -3.35 -9.68
N GLY A 22 -12.97 -3.26 -8.62
CA GLY A 22 -12.93 -2.18 -7.63
C GLY A 22 -11.75 -2.26 -6.66
N GLN A 23 -11.28 -1.10 -6.17
CA GLN A 23 -10.03 -0.84 -5.44
C GLN A 23 -9.92 -1.39 -4.00
N GLU A 24 -10.51 -2.54 -3.66
CA GLU A 24 -10.44 -3.07 -2.28
C GLU A 24 -9.01 -3.49 -1.88
N LYS A 25 -8.20 -3.92 -2.85
CA LYS A 25 -6.83 -4.41 -2.61
C LYS A 25 -5.87 -3.36 -2.05
N ARG A 26 -6.12 -2.05 -2.25
CA ARG A 26 -5.15 -1.00 -1.85
C ARG A 26 -5.06 -0.86 -0.33
N PHE A 27 -6.19 -0.85 0.37
CA PHE A 27 -6.23 -0.71 1.83
C PHE A 27 -5.67 -1.96 2.52
N SER A 28 -6.12 -3.14 2.11
CA SER A 28 -5.61 -4.41 2.66
C SER A 28 -4.11 -4.57 2.41
N LYS A 29 -3.62 -4.22 1.22
CA LYS A 29 -2.18 -4.23 0.93
C LYS A 29 -1.39 -3.24 1.77
N LYS A 30 -1.91 -2.02 1.98
CA LYS A 30 -1.30 -1.01 2.86
C LYS A 30 -1.12 -1.58 4.27
N LEU A 31 -2.20 -2.12 4.84
CA LEU A 31 -2.17 -2.67 6.19
C LEU A 31 -1.16 -3.81 6.31
N SER A 32 -1.16 -4.77 5.38
CA SER A 32 -0.22 -5.90 5.39
C SER A 32 1.25 -5.48 5.32
N ILE A 33 1.56 -4.41 4.59
CA ILE A 33 2.94 -3.93 4.45
C ILE A 33 3.40 -3.27 5.76
N ILE A 34 2.50 -2.52 6.39
CA ILE A 34 2.80 -1.84 7.66
C ILE A 34 2.95 -2.87 8.79
N GLU A 35 2.07 -3.87 8.87
CA GLU A 35 2.16 -4.98 9.84
C GLU A 35 3.49 -5.72 9.72
N ASN A 36 3.84 -6.19 8.52
CA ASN A 36 5.12 -6.88 8.29
C ASN A 36 6.33 -6.02 8.68
N ARG A 37 6.23 -4.69 8.51
CA ARG A 37 7.30 -3.77 8.87
C ARG A 37 7.42 -3.59 10.38
N ILE A 38 6.28 -3.51 11.08
CA ILE A 38 6.25 -3.45 12.55
C ILE A 38 6.83 -4.75 13.12
N GLU A 39 6.47 -5.91 12.58
CA GLU A 39 7.04 -7.20 13.00
C GLU A 39 8.56 -7.23 12.84
N ALA A 40 9.08 -6.83 11.68
CA ALA A 40 10.53 -6.78 11.46
C ALA A 40 11.27 -5.81 12.43
N ILE A 41 10.63 -4.68 12.76
CA ILE A 41 11.17 -3.74 13.76
C ILE A 41 11.13 -4.37 15.15
N ALA A 42 10.05 -5.06 15.53
CA ALA A 42 9.93 -5.72 16.82
C ALA A 42 10.93 -6.88 16.98
N GLU A 43 11.25 -7.60 15.91
CA GLU A 43 12.26 -8.67 15.92
C GLU A 43 13.69 -8.13 16.11
N THR A 44 13.97 -6.93 15.59
CA THR A 44 15.31 -6.32 15.63
C THR A 44 15.48 -5.34 16.77
N SER A 45 14.39 -4.87 17.35
CA SER A 45 14.39 -3.95 18.49
C SER A 45 14.62 -4.73 19.78
N GLU A 46 15.74 -4.45 20.44
CA GLU A 46 15.98 -4.84 21.83
C GLU A 46 15.24 -3.90 22.81
N GLU A 47 14.47 -2.93 22.29
CA GLU A 47 13.90 -1.83 23.04
C GLU A 47 12.52 -2.22 23.61
N GLU A 48 12.47 -2.43 24.92
CA GLU A 48 11.28 -2.93 25.63
C GLU A 48 10.08 -1.95 25.65
N ASN A 49 10.28 -0.70 25.20
CA ASN A 49 9.30 0.40 25.24
C ASN A 49 9.01 1.05 23.89
N LEU A 50 9.08 0.29 22.79
CA LEU A 50 8.71 0.81 21.48
C LEU A 50 7.23 1.26 21.45
N ASP A 51 6.98 2.52 21.12
CA ASP A 51 5.61 3.03 20.93
C ASP A 51 5.06 2.64 19.56
N TYR A 52 4.41 1.48 19.52
CA TYR A 52 3.76 0.94 18.32
C TYR A 52 2.67 1.84 17.74
N THR A 53 2.02 2.69 18.56
CA THR A 53 0.96 3.59 18.07
C THR A 53 1.57 4.66 17.19
N THR A 54 2.62 5.33 17.69
CA THR A 54 3.36 6.34 16.93
C THR A 54 4.05 5.73 15.71
N LEU A 55 4.58 4.51 15.82
CA LEU A 55 5.19 3.80 14.69
C LEU A 55 4.17 3.50 13.58
N LEU A 56 2.98 3.01 13.94
CA LEU A 56 1.89 2.74 13.00
C LEU A 56 1.49 4.00 12.23
N ASP A 57 1.33 5.12 12.93
CA ASP A 57 0.96 6.40 12.33
C ASP A 57 2.06 6.90 11.37
N ASN A 58 3.33 6.83 11.77
CA ASN A 58 4.46 7.23 10.93
C ASN A 58 4.57 6.37 9.66
N LEU A 59 4.53 5.05 9.79
CA LEU A 59 4.56 4.13 8.65
C LEU A 59 3.33 4.34 7.74
N GLY A 60 2.16 4.60 8.34
CA GLY A 60 0.93 4.92 7.63
C GLY A 60 1.03 6.20 6.80
N PHE A 61 1.65 7.24 7.35
CA PHE A 61 1.91 8.50 6.66
C PHE A 61 2.90 8.33 5.50
N TYR A 62 4.06 7.72 5.76
CA TYR A 62 5.11 7.54 4.76
C TYR A 62 4.77 6.51 3.68
N PHE A 63 3.79 5.63 3.93
CA PHE A 63 3.22 4.79 2.87
C PHE A 63 2.45 5.61 1.83
N ASP A 64 1.66 6.60 2.28
CA ASP A 64 0.93 7.48 1.36
C ASP A 64 1.82 8.61 0.81
N HIS A 65 2.87 9.00 1.55
CA HIS A 65 3.80 10.08 1.23
C HIS A 65 5.25 9.56 1.27
N PRO A 66 5.73 8.89 0.21
CA PRO A 66 7.04 8.25 0.22
C PRO A 66 8.16 9.25 0.47
N LEU A 67 8.98 8.97 1.47
CA LEU A 67 10.13 9.79 1.82
C LEU A 67 11.22 9.69 0.75
N ASN A 68 11.74 10.83 0.29
CA ASN A 68 12.89 10.85 -0.61
C ASN A 68 14.18 10.57 0.17
N LEU A 69 14.64 9.32 0.15
CA LEU A 69 15.83 8.89 0.88
C LEU A 69 17.11 9.66 0.49
N ASN A 70 17.19 10.19 -0.74
CA ASN A 70 18.35 10.96 -1.19
C ASN A 70 18.43 12.36 -0.54
N ASN A 71 17.33 12.83 0.04
CA ASN A 71 17.22 14.16 0.66
C ASN A 71 16.60 14.11 2.06
N ALA A 72 16.43 12.91 2.63
CA ALA A 72 15.82 12.72 3.93
C ALA A 72 16.76 13.22 5.03
N SER A 73 16.20 13.91 6.02
CA SER A 73 16.92 14.25 7.24
C SER A 73 17.13 13.02 8.13
N VAL A 74 18.16 13.08 8.97
CA VAL A 74 18.45 12.00 9.94
C VAL A 74 17.25 11.73 10.85
N THR A 75 16.53 12.78 11.24
CA THR A 75 15.33 12.67 12.08
C THR A 75 14.22 11.89 11.39
N GLU A 76 13.95 12.15 10.10
CA GLU A 76 12.94 11.41 9.33
C GLU A 76 13.31 9.93 9.16
N LEU A 77 14.61 9.63 8.97
CA LEU A 77 15.11 8.26 8.89
C LEU A 77 15.01 7.52 10.24
N LYS A 78 15.14 8.22 11.37
CA LYS A 78 14.93 7.66 12.71
C LYS A 78 13.46 7.28 12.93
N TYR A 79 12.52 8.12 12.48
CA TYR A 79 11.08 7.80 12.60
C TYR A 79 10.65 6.55 11.83
N LEU A 80 11.41 6.14 10.82
CA LEU A 80 11.18 4.90 10.07
C LEU A 80 11.93 3.68 10.64
N HIS A 81 12.68 3.85 11.74
CA HIS A 81 13.55 2.82 12.32
C HIS A 81 14.44 2.15 11.24
N ILE A 82 14.95 2.94 10.29
CA ILE A 82 15.86 2.46 9.22
C ILE A 82 17.32 2.60 9.64
N LEU A 83 17.60 3.51 10.57
CA LEU A 83 18.93 3.69 11.13
C LEU A 83 19.16 2.62 12.21
N SER A 84 20.15 1.76 11.98
CA SER A 84 20.77 0.96 13.04
C SER A 84 21.87 1.79 13.70
N ASP A 85 21.94 1.79 15.02
CA ASP A 85 23.15 2.24 15.70
C ASP A 85 24.26 1.23 15.36
N VAL A 86 25.29 1.70 14.65
CA VAL A 86 26.43 0.88 14.18
C VAL A 86 27.35 0.53 15.34
#